data_AF-A0A3D2RIA0-F1
#
_entry.id   AF-A0A3D2RIA0-F1
#
_cell.length_a   1.000
_cell.length_b   1.000
_cell.length_c   1.000
_cell.angle_alpha   90.00
_cell.angle_beta   90.00
_cell.angle_gamma   90.00
#
_symmetry.space_group_name_H-M   'P 1'
#
loop_
_entity.id
_entity.type
_entity.pdbx_description
1 polymer ?
#
loop_
_entity_poly.entity_id
_entity_poly.type
_entity_poly.pdbx_seq_one_letter_code
_entity_poly.pdbx_strand_id
1 'polypeptide(L)'
;MESRMARPFVASAQAASLIVEGVFEKLPTFKVALIEAQQMWAVPLMWHMDSDWKAIRDQTPWLKRLPSEYFRDHIRVGTQPLHEPPNSDHLCEMFEMLHAEETLIYCSDFPHFDWNDPVTTFPKMDQDLHDRIFSGNALDLLRGNRA
;
A
#
# COMPACT_ATOMS: atom_id res chain seq x y z
N MET A 1 -19.09 11.95 4.56
CA MET A 1 -18.45 11.96 3.23
C MET A 1 -17.10 12.65 3.29
N GLU A 2 -17.01 13.90 3.74
CA GLU A 2 -15.76 14.66 3.87
C GLU A 2 -14.65 13.91 4.62
N SER A 3 -14.94 13.39 5.82
CA SER A 3 -13.98 12.60 6.60
C SER A 3 -13.45 11.36 5.87
N ARG A 4 -14.26 10.74 4.99
CA ARG A 4 -13.85 9.59 4.17
C ARG A 4 -12.90 10.02 3.05
N MET A 5 -13.11 11.20 2.46
CA MET A 5 -12.23 11.75 1.42
C MET A 5 -10.87 12.19 1.97
N ALA A 6 -10.76 12.49 3.27
CA ALA A 6 -9.50 12.89 3.89
C ALA A 6 -8.54 11.70 4.11
N ARG A 7 -9.05 10.46 4.23
CA ARG A 7 -8.25 9.30 4.65
C ARG A 7 -7.04 9.00 3.75
N PRO A 8 -7.13 9.02 2.41
CA PRO A 8 -5.97 8.83 1.53
C PRO A 8 -4.86 9.85 1.78
N PHE A 9 -5.22 11.11 2.02
CA PHE A 9 -4.25 12.19 2.27
C PHE A 9 -3.56 12.01 3.61
N VAL A 10 -4.32 11.62 4.65
CA VAL A 10 -3.75 11.31 5.96
C VAL A 10 -2.81 10.10 5.86
N ALA A 11 -3.24 9.02 5.21
CA ALA A 11 -2.41 7.82 5.00
C ALA A 11 -1.12 8.14 4.22
N SER A 12 -1.24 8.94 3.15
CA SER A 12 -0.10 9.42 2.36
C SER A 12 0.91 10.20 3.19
N ALA A 13 0.44 11.15 4.01
CA ALA A 13 1.31 11.93 4.89
C ALA A 13 2.02 11.05 5.95
N GLN A 14 1.32 10.07 6.52
CA GLN A 14 1.91 9.15 7.50
C GLN A 14 2.94 8.22 6.84
N ALA A 15 2.64 7.67 5.66
CA ALA A 15 3.58 6.85 4.89
C ALA A 15 4.86 7.63 4.54
N ALA A 16 4.70 8.85 4.04
CA ALA A 16 5.82 9.74 3.76
C ALA A 16 6.67 9.99 5.00
N SER A 17 6.04 10.34 6.13
CA SER A 17 6.77 10.61 7.38
C SER A 17 7.57 9.39 7.87
N LEU A 18 6.98 8.20 7.88
CA LEU A 18 7.68 6.97 8.28
C LEU A 18 8.91 6.69 7.41
N ILE A 19 8.80 6.91 6.10
CA ILE A 19 9.89 6.68 5.14
C ILE A 19 10.94 7.79 5.27
N VAL A 20 10.54 9.04 5.11
CA VAL A 20 11.44 10.22 5.06
C VAL A 20 12.26 10.35 6.36
N GLU A 21 11.65 10.11 7.52
CA GLU A 21 12.34 10.17 8.81
C GLU A 21 13.22 8.94 9.12
N GLY A 22 13.30 7.98 8.19
CA GLY A 22 14.19 6.83 8.31
C GLY A 22 13.75 5.82 9.38
N VAL A 23 12.46 5.71 9.68
CA VAL A 23 11.94 4.75 10.66
C VAL A 23 12.36 3.32 10.28
N PHE A 24 12.27 2.99 8.99
CA PHE A 24 12.63 1.67 8.48
C PHE A 24 14.14 1.44 8.35
N GLU A 25 14.95 2.50 8.29
CA GLU A 25 16.41 2.37 8.45
C GLU A 25 16.78 2.01 9.89
N LYS A 26 16.10 2.60 10.86
CA LYS A 26 16.31 2.32 12.29
C LYS A 26 15.72 0.99 12.73
N LEU A 27 14.59 0.61 12.16
CA LEU A 27 13.83 -0.60 12.49
C LEU A 27 13.58 -1.42 11.20
N PRO A 28 14.60 -2.13 10.67
CA PRO A 28 14.54 -2.77 9.36
C PRO A 28 13.57 -3.95 9.26
N THR A 29 13.04 -4.43 10.37
CA THR A 29 12.02 -5.49 10.39
C THR A 29 10.62 -4.96 10.68
N PHE A 30 10.48 -3.65 10.97
CA PHE A 30 9.20 -3.04 11.27
C PHE A 30 8.37 -2.91 9.99
N LYS A 31 7.09 -3.27 10.09
CA LYS A 31 6.13 -3.21 8.99
C LYS A 31 4.83 -2.59 9.50
N VAL A 32 4.12 -1.89 8.63
CA VAL A 32 2.90 -1.15 8.94
C VAL A 32 1.82 -1.49 7.91
N ALA A 33 0.56 -1.56 8.36
CA ALA A 33 -0.59 -1.57 7.46
C ALA A 33 -1.38 -0.27 7.58
N LEU A 34 -1.73 0.31 6.44
CA LEU A 34 -2.64 1.44 6.31
C LEU A 34 -3.95 0.91 5.72
N ILE A 35 -5.00 0.86 6.55
CA ILE A 35 -6.26 0.19 6.26
C ILE A 35 -7.39 1.23 6.16
N GLU A 36 -8.41 0.96 5.34
CA GLU A 36 -9.61 1.80 5.15
C GLU A 36 -9.31 3.18 4.53
N ALA A 37 -8.21 3.30 3.78
CA ALA A 37 -7.68 4.54 3.24
C ALA A 37 -7.55 4.59 1.71
N GLN A 38 -8.28 3.72 0.99
CA GLN A 38 -8.15 3.54 -0.46
C GLN A 38 -6.69 3.16 -0.87
N GLN A 39 -6.45 2.95 -2.16
CA GLN A 39 -5.16 2.40 -2.63
C GLN A 39 -4.38 3.35 -3.54
N MET A 40 -5.04 3.98 -4.50
CA MET A 40 -4.41 4.76 -5.57
C MET A 40 -3.53 5.94 -5.10
N TRP A 41 -3.65 6.43 -3.86
CA TRP A 41 -2.78 7.48 -3.32
C TRP A 41 -1.30 7.04 -3.20
N ALA A 42 -1.06 5.74 -3.03
CA ALA A 42 0.29 5.20 -2.82
C ALA A 42 1.14 5.25 -4.10
N VAL A 43 0.51 5.10 -5.27
CA VAL A 43 1.18 5.14 -6.58
C VAL A 43 1.90 6.48 -6.82
N PRO A 44 1.21 7.64 -6.87
CA PRO A 44 1.89 8.92 -7.07
C PRO A 44 2.79 9.27 -5.90
N LEU A 45 2.51 8.80 -4.68
CA LEU A 45 3.41 9.03 -3.54
C LEU A 45 4.78 8.35 -3.78
N MET A 46 4.80 7.06 -4.15
CA MET A 46 6.04 6.33 -4.43
C MET A 46 6.83 7.01 -5.56
N TRP A 47 6.18 7.35 -6.68
CA TRP A 47 6.84 7.99 -7.81
C TRP A 47 7.41 9.37 -7.45
N HIS A 48 6.64 10.18 -6.73
CA HIS A 48 7.05 11.52 -6.35
C HIS A 48 8.19 11.50 -5.34
N MET A 49 8.11 10.66 -4.30
CA MET A 49 9.20 10.54 -3.32
C MET A 49 10.49 10.04 -3.97
N ASP A 50 10.44 9.12 -4.93
CA ASP A 50 11.62 8.67 -5.67
C ASP A 50 12.24 9.78 -6.51
N SER A 51 11.41 10.61 -7.16
CA SER A 51 11.86 11.80 -7.89
C SER A 51 12.55 12.79 -6.96
N ASP A 52 11.91 13.13 -5.84
CA ASP A 52 12.44 14.08 -4.87
C ASP A 52 13.70 13.56 -4.18
N TRP A 53 13.73 12.29 -3.77
CA TRP A 53 14.93 11.71 -3.16
C TRP A 53 16.15 11.76 -4.08
N LYS A 54 15.96 11.65 -5.41
CA LYS A 54 17.05 11.84 -6.38
C LYS A 54 17.47 13.30 -6.49
N ALA A 55 16.53 14.23 -6.44
CA ALA A 55 16.79 15.66 -6.63
C ALA A 55 17.37 16.36 -5.39
N ILE A 56 16.91 15.99 -4.20
CA ILE A 56 17.24 16.61 -2.90
C ILE A 56 17.76 15.55 -1.90
N ARG A 57 18.62 14.65 -2.39
CA ARG A 57 19.17 13.50 -1.65
C ARG A 57 19.83 13.90 -0.32
N ASP A 58 20.40 15.09 -0.25
CA ASP A 58 21.07 15.65 0.92
C ASP A 58 20.15 15.94 2.11
N GLN A 59 18.84 16.08 1.88
CA GLN A 59 17.85 16.27 2.97
C GLN A 59 17.55 14.99 3.75
N THR A 60 17.81 13.82 3.16
CA THR A 60 17.54 12.51 3.78
C THR A 60 18.79 11.60 3.74
N PRO A 61 19.94 12.02 4.30
CA PRO A 61 21.23 11.32 4.18
C PRO A 61 21.18 9.86 4.62
N TRP A 62 20.32 9.53 5.59
CA TRP A 62 20.13 8.18 6.13
C TRP A 62 19.44 7.18 5.19
N LEU A 63 18.62 7.63 4.23
CA LEU A 63 17.92 6.72 3.32
C LEU A 63 18.87 6.14 2.27
N LYS A 64 19.16 4.85 2.34
CA LYS A 64 20.17 4.17 1.50
C LYS A 64 19.64 3.70 0.14
N ARG A 65 18.33 3.67 -0.03
CA ARG A 65 17.64 3.16 -1.21
C ARG A 65 16.45 4.07 -1.58
N LEU A 66 15.74 3.77 -2.67
CA LEU A 66 14.61 4.58 -3.10
C LEU A 66 13.46 4.52 -2.07
N PRO A 67 12.78 5.65 -1.80
CA PRO A 67 11.57 5.68 -0.97
C PRO A 67 10.52 4.61 -1.33
N SER A 68 10.29 4.36 -2.62
CA SER A 68 9.37 3.33 -3.10
C SER A 68 9.77 1.92 -2.67
N GLU A 69 11.07 1.62 -2.59
CA GLU A 69 11.56 0.33 -2.11
C GLU A 69 11.24 0.15 -0.61
N TYR A 70 11.35 1.22 0.20
CA TYR A 70 10.87 1.18 1.58
C TYR A 70 9.36 0.99 1.68
N PHE A 71 8.59 1.67 0.83
CA PHE A 71 7.15 1.50 0.81
C PHE A 71 6.79 0.04 0.54
N ARG A 72 7.36 -0.57 -0.51
CA ARG A 72 7.06 -1.95 -0.93
C ARG A 72 7.42 -2.99 0.13
N ASP A 73 8.55 -2.82 0.81
CA ASP A 73 8.99 -3.79 1.83
C ASP A 73 8.25 -3.65 3.16
N HIS A 74 7.92 -2.43 3.57
CA HIS A 74 7.48 -2.15 4.93
C HIS A 74 6.01 -1.77 5.06
N ILE A 75 5.36 -1.31 4.00
CA ILE A 75 3.99 -0.81 4.07
C ILE A 75 3.07 -1.78 3.31
N ARG A 76 1.94 -2.10 3.94
CA ARG A 76 0.81 -2.79 3.32
C ARG A 76 -0.40 -1.86 3.27
N VAL A 77 -1.18 -1.95 2.21
CA VAL A 77 -2.40 -1.15 2.02
C VAL A 77 -3.60 -2.09 1.98
N GLY A 78 -4.61 -1.78 2.80
CA GLY A 78 -5.85 -2.55 2.82
C GLY A 78 -6.67 -2.35 1.54
N THR A 79 -7.29 -3.43 1.05
CA THR A 79 -8.11 -3.37 -0.17
C THR A 79 -9.42 -2.63 0.00
N GLN A 80 -10.01 -2.58 1.19
CA GLN A 80 -11.27 -1.86 1.42
C GLN A 80 -11.01 -0.41 1.85
N PRO A 81 -11.80 0.55 1.36
CA PRO A 81 -12.75 0.39 0.25
C PRO A 81 -12.00 0.30 -1.09
N LEU A 82 -12.39 -0.67 -1.92
CA LEU A 82 -11.79 -0.87 -3.24
C LEU A 82 -12.31 0.19 -4.22
N HIS A 83 -11.46 0.63 -5.13
CA HIS A 83 -11.86 1.54 -6.19
C HIS A 83 -12.81 0.85 -7.18
N GLU A 84 -13.86 1.56 -7.58
CA GLU A 84 -14.86 1.12 -8.57
C GLU A 84 -14.78 2.03 -9.82
N PRO A 85 -13.71 1.91 -10.65
CA PRO A 85 -13.60 2.71 -11.85
C PRO A 85 -14.70 2.32 -12.87
N PRO A 86 -15.17 3.27 -13.72
CA PRO A 86 -16.16 2.95 -14.77
C PRO A 86 -15.70 1.87 -15.76
N ASN A 87 -14.39 1.75 -15.98
CA ASN A 87 -13.77 0.67 -16.73
C ASN A 87 -13.05 -0.26 -15.74
N SER A 88 -13.46 -1.53 -15.68
CA SER A 88 -12.86 -2.53 -14.79
C SER A 88 -11.38 -2.79 -15.08
N ASP A 89 -10.93 -2.60 -16.31
CA ASP A 89 -9.52 -2.85 -16.67
C ASP A 89 -8.57 -1.87 -15.96
N HIS A 90 -9.04 -0.65 -15.64
CA HIS A 90 -8.24 0.32 -14.88
C HIS A 90 -7.97 -0.15 -13.44
N LEU A 91 -8.78 -1.06 -12.90
CA LEU A 91 -8.51 -1.63 -11.58
C LEU A 91 -7.32 -2.59 -11.63
N CYS A 92 -7.19 -3.36 -12.71
CA CYS A 92 -6.02 -4.22 -12.95
C CYS A 92 -4.75 -3.38 -13.17
N GLU A 93 -4.84 -2.31 -13.97
CA GLU A 93 -3.74 -1.36 -14.15
C GLU A 93 -3.32 -0.71 -12.82
N MET A 94 -4.30 -0.37 -11.97
CA MET A 94 -4.01 0.14 -10.62
C MET A 94 -3.25 -0.88 -9.77
N PHE A 95 -3.62 -2.16 -9.82
CA PHE A 95 -2.90 -3.21 -9.11
C PHE A 95 -1.46 -3.35 -9.57
N GLU A 96 -1.21 -3.28 -10.88
CA GLU A 96 0.14 -3.29 -11.45
C GLU A 96 0.95 -2.06 -11.00
N MET A 97 0.40 -0.84 -11.14
CA MET A 97 1.07 0.39 -10.70
C MET A 97 1.39 0.42 -9.20
N LEU A 98 0.59 -0.28 -8.39
CA LEU A 98 0.72 -0.33 -6.94
C LEU A 98 1.69 -1.41 -6.45
N HIS A 99 2.14 -2.31 -7.32
CA HIS A 99 2.83 -3.55 -6.93
C HIS A 99 1.97 -4.37 -5.96
N ALA A 100 0.70 -4.60 -6.32
CA ALA A 100 -0.30 -5.25 -5.46
C ALA A 100 0.15 -6.62 -4.93
N GLU A 101 0.94 -7.35 -5.69
CA GLU A 101 1.58 -8.62 -5.34
C GLU A 101 2.51 -8.52 -4.11
N GLU A 102 2.92 -7.32 -3.74
CA GLU A 102 3.75 -7.03 -2.57
C GLU A 102 3.04 -6.17 -1.52
N THR A 103 2.20 -5.24 -1.96
CA THR A 103 1.70 -4.15 -1.11
C THR A 103 0.25 -4.31 -0.66
N LEU A 104 -0.61 -5.00 -1.43
CA LEU A 104 -2.03 -5.10 -1.09
C LEU A 104 -2.31 -6.27 -0.15
N ILE A 105 -3.14 -6.02 0.87
CA ILE A 105 -3.70 -7.05 1.75
C ILE A 105 -5.22 -6.99 1.70
N TYR A 106 -5.86 -8.14 1.48
CA TYR A 106 -7.31 -8.21 1.53
C TYR A 106 -7.83 -7.78 2.91
N CYS A 107 -8.79 -6.86 2.90
CA CYS A 107 -9.55 -6.41 4.06
C CYS A 107 -11.03 -6.35 3.63
N SER A 108 -11.94 -6.92 4.41
CA SER A 108 -13.37 -6.86 4.10
C SER A 108 -14.05 -5.62 4.66
N ASP A 109 -13.59 -5.12 5.82
CA ASP A 109 -14.27 -4.10 6.63
C ASP A 109 -15.68 -4.52 7.12
N PHE A 110 -15.95 -5.83 7.18
CA PHE A 110 -17.18 -6.34 7.79
C PHE A 110 -17.23 -5.99 9.30
N PRO A 111 -18.36 -5.54 9.85
CA PRO A 111 -19.72 -5.50 9.29
C PRO A 111 -20.18 -4.13 8.77
N HIS A 112 -19.27 -3.27 8.31
CA HIS A 112 -19.68 -1.95 7.77
C HIS A 112 -20.58 -2.10 6.55
N PHE A 113 -21.37 -1.06 6.27
CA PHE A 113 -22.38 -1.10 5.20
C PHE A 113 -21.77 -1.26 3.80
N ASP A 114 -20.52 -0.81 3.61
CA ASP A 114 -19.73 -0.84 2.38
C ASP A 114 -18.56 -1.82 2.46
N TRP A 115 -18.74 -2.90 3.21
CA TRP A 115 -17.79 -4.01 3.23
C TRP A 115 -17.60 -4.59 1.81
N ASN A 116 -16.41 -5.14 1.54
CA ASN A 116 -16.09 -5.74 0.25
C ASN A 116 -16.11 -7.28 0.34
N ASP A 117 -16.95 -7.89 -0.49
CA ASP A 117 -17.07 -9.34 -0.60
C ASP A 117 -15.84 -9.92 -1.33
N PRO A 118 -15.18 -10.95 -0.75
CA PRO A 118 -13.94 -11.48 -1.32
C PRO A 118 -14.13 -12.13 -2.69
N VAL A 119 -15.35 -12.56 -3.03
CA VAL A 119 -15.68 -13.28 -4.26
C VAL A 119 -16.17 -12.34 -5.35
N THR A 120 -16.99 -11.34 -5.00
CA THR A 120 -17.68 -10.51 -6.01
C THR A 120 -17.08 -9.13 -6.24
N THR A 121 -16.29 -8.59 -5.31
CA THR A 121 -15.77 -7.21 -5.42
C THR A 121 -14.51 -7.12 -6.29
N PHE A 122 -13.76 -8.21 -6.46
CA PHE A 122 -12.49 -8.20 -7.18
C PHE A 122 -12.64 -8.61 -8.66
N PRO A 123 -11.80 -8.07 -9.56
CA PRO A 123 -11.75 -8.55 -10.93
C PRO A 123 -11.17 -9.97 -10.97
N LYS A 124 -11.26 -10.62 -12.12
CA LYS A 124 -10.50 -11.85 -12.34
C LYS A 124 -9.02 -11.53 -12.29
N MET A 125 -8.28 -12.28 -11.48
CA MET A 125 -6.83 -12.16 -11.32
C MET A 125 -6.19 -13.50 -11.68
N ASP A 126 -4.91 -13.47 -12.04
CA ASP A 126 -4.12 -14.69 -12.03
C ASP A 126 -4.01 -15.26 -10.60
N GLN A 127 -3.67 -16.54 -10.51
CA GLN A 127 -3.66 -17.25 -9.24
C GLN A 127 -2.59 -16.71 -8.28
N ASP A 128 -1.44 -16.30 -8.80
CA ASP A 128 -0.32 -15.83 -7.99
C ASP A 128 -0.67 -14.50 -7.32
N LEU A 129 -1.19 -13.53 -8.08
CA LEU A 129 -1.65 -12.25 -7.57
C LEU A 129 -2.77 -12.43 -6.55
N HIS A 130 -3.75 -13.29 -6.85
CA HIS A 130 -4.81 -13.63 -5.91
C HIS A 130 -4.24 -14.15 -4.59
N ASP A 131 -3.33 -15.13 -4.62
CA ASP A 131 -2.75 -15.73 -3.43
C ASP A 131 -1.91 -14.73 -2.62
N ARG A 132 -1.20 -13.81 -3.30
CA ARG A 132 -0.48 -12.72 -2.67
C ARG A 132 -1.42 -11.76 -1.92
N ILE A 133 -2.48 -11.27 -2.57
CA ILE A 133 -3.42 -10.29 -1.98
C ILE A 133 -4.23 -10.92 -0.83
N PHE A 134 -4.76 -12.13 -1.03
CA PHE A 134 -5.66 -12.77 -0.07
C PHE A 134 -4.96 -13.52 1.06
N SER A 135 -3.65 -13.76 0.97
CA SER A 135 -2.92 -14.49 2.02
C SER A 135 -1.47 -14.04 2.18
N GLY A 136 -0.65 -14.13 1.12
CA GLY A 136 0.80 -14.01 1.20
C GLY A 136 1.28 -12.71 1.84
N ASN A 137 0.78 -11.57 1.37
CA ASN A 137 1.17 -10.26 1.86
C ASN A 137 0.84 -10.05 3.34
N ALA A 138 -0.31 -10.56 3.80
CA ALA A 138 -0.72 -10.49 5.20
C ALA A 138 0.14 -11.41 6.09
N LEU A 139 0.50 -12.60 5.59
CA LEU A 139 1.41 -13.50 6.30
C LEU A 139 2.81 -12.87 6.46
N ASP A 140 3.34 -12.23 5.42
CA ASP A 140 4.64 -11.54 5.44
C ASP A 140 4.65 -10.36 6.42
N LEU A 141 3.51 -9.70 6.61
CA LEU A 141 3.32 -8.63 7.60
C LEU A 141 3.24 -9.18 9.03
N LEU A 142 2.39 -10.19 9.25
CA LEU A 142 2.02 -10.65 10.60
C LEU A 142 3.00 -11.62 11.22
N ARG A 143 3.72 -12.41 10.42
CA ARG A 143 4.63 -13.44 10.95
C ARG A 143 6.05 -12.93 11.18
N GLY A 144 6.41 -11.80 10.58
CA GLY A 144 7.80 -11.34 10.50
C GLY A 144 8.71 -12.38 9.83
N ASN A 145 9.96 -12.01 9.50
CA ASN A 145 10.94 -13.02 9.15
C ASN A 145 11.23 -13.84 10.41
N ARG A 146 10.65 -15.03 10.52
CA ARG A 146 11.13 -16.03 11.49
C ARG A 146 12.55 -16.41 11.06
N ALA A 147 13.53 -15.99 11.85
CA ALA A 147 14.87 -16.56 11.80
C ALA A 147 14.82 -18.07 12.08
#